data_AF-R7RXM6-F1
#
_entry.id   AF-R7RXM6-F1
#
_cell.length_a   1.000
_cell.length_b   1.000
_cell.length_c   1.000
_cell.angle_alpha   90.00
_cell.angle_beta   90.00
_cell.angle_gamma   90.00
#
_symmetry.space_group_name_H-M   'P 1'
#
loop_
_entity.id
_entity.type
_entity.pdbx_description
1 polymer ?
#
loop_
_entity_poly.entity_id
_entity_poly.type
_entity_poly.pdbx_seq_one_letter_code
_entity_poly.pdbx_strand_id
1 'polypeptide(L)'
;MITELPKDVTLDGELFGGRGEFQTTAGIVKTMGLKGWKNITFQILDVPSMGNEPFEGRLQSLQENFGQGGKYHSKEFVVVDQTSAESYHVFDMFKEVEAHGEEGLMLRKPGSKYEGRRSSTLLKIKPFFDAEAEVTGYVPGKGKHTGSTDALKCKMASGKAFAVGSGLSDRQRARPPKVGTIIVYRFQELTKDGVPSASFQYSLSLGVRTGAPTFVGEAADEIVAKDADVPASKKV
;
A
#
# COMPACT_ATOMS: atom_id res chain seq x y z
N MET A 1 -7.85 -25.43 -2.22
CA MET A 1 -6.92 -24.31 -2.49
C MET A 1 -5.48 -24.81 -2.62
N ILE A 2 -4.68 -25.03 -1.56
CA ILE A 2 -3.22 -25.30 -1.74
C ILE A 2 -2.88 -26.59 -2.52
N THR A 3 -3.70 -27.64 -2.42
CA THR A 3 -3.45 -28.93 -3.09
C THR A 3 -3.58 -28.91 -4.61
N GLU A 4 -4.21 -27.87 -5.16
CA GLU A 4 -4.49 -27.70 -6.59
C GLU A 4 -3.45 -26.80 -7.29
N LEU A 5 -2.51 -26.23 -6.53
CA LEU A 5 -1.46 -25.39 -7.09
C LEU A 5 -0.41 -26.23 -7.85
N PRO A 6 0.15 -25.71 -8.96
CA PRO A 6 1.29 -26.32 -9.60
C PRO A 6 2.48 -26.43 -8.63
N LYS A 7 3.23 -27.52 -8.76
CA LYS A 7 4.43 -27.78 -7.93
C LYS A 7 5.72 -27.33 -8.60
N ASP A 8 5.66 -27.05 -9.89
CA ASP A 8 6.75 -26.73 -10.80
C ASP A 8 6.82 -25.24 -11.17
N VAL A 9 5.82 -24.46 -10.76
CA VAL A 9 5.70 -23.03 -11.04
C VAL A 9 5.62 -22.26 -9.73
N THR A 10 6.35 -21.15 -9.65
CA THR A 10 6.17 -20.19 -8.56
C THR A 10 5.25 -19.07 -9.03
N LEU A 11 4.28 -18.71 -8.18
CA LEU A 11 3.32 -17.65 -8.45
C LEU A 11 3.53 -16.52 -7.47
N ASP A 12 3.41 -15.29 -7.95
CA ASP A 12 3.32 -14.09 -7.13
C ASP A 12 1.89 -13.55 -7.21
N GLY A 13 1.34 -13.15 -6.07
CA GLY A 13 -0.07 -12.80 -5.99
C GLY A 13 -0.50 -12.37 -4.60
N GLU A 14 -1.79 -12.04 -4.48
CA GLU A 14 -2.39 -11.51 -3.27
C GLU A 14 -3.56 -12.39 -2.80
N LEU A 15 -3.61 -12.66 -1.50
CA LEU A 15 -4.78 -13.27 -0.89
C LEU A 15 -5.83 -12.18 -0.68
N PHE A 16 -6.96 -12.30 -1.35
CA PHE A 16 -7.95 -11.25 -1.48
C PHE A 16 -9.33 -11.72 -1.02
N GLY A 17 -9.84 -11.13 0.06
CA GLY A 17 -11.18 -11.37 0.59
C GLY A 17 -12.26 -10.40 0.07
N GLY A 18 -11.89 -9.46 -0.80
CA GLY A 18 -12.79 -8.42 -1.31
C GLY A 18 -12.26 -7.00 -1.07
N ARG A 19 -12.87 -6.03 -1.75
CA ARG A 19 -12.53 -4.61 -1.59
C ARG A 19 -12.88 -4.14 -0.18
N GLY A 20 -11.96 -3.43 0.48
CA GLY A 20 -12.15 -2.94 1.87
C GLY A 20 -12.01 -4.01 2.96
N GLU A 21 -11.77 -5.28 2.60
CA GLU A 21 -11.71 -6.40 3.55
C GLU A 21 -10.30 -6.71 4.06
N PHE A 22 -9.38 -5.73 4.03
CA PHE A 22 -7.98 -5.94 4.37
C PHE A 22 -7.79 -6.54 5.77
N GLN A 23 -8.37 -5.91 6.81
CA GLN A 23 -8.23 -6.38 8.20
C GLN A 23 -8.84 -7.77 8.39
N THR A 24 -10.00 -8.01 7.80
CA THR A 24 -10.68 -9.31 7.85
C THR A 24 -9.81 -10.39 7.20
N THR A 25 -9.31 -10.12 6.00
CA THR A 25 -8.45 -11.02 5.23
C THR A 25 -7.14 -11.31 5.99
N ALA A 26 -6.47 -10.27 6.48
CA ALA A 26 -5.26 -10.41 7.28
C ALA A 26 -5.50 -11.22 8.57
N GLY A 27 -6.65 -11.03 9.22
CA GLY A 27 -7.06 -11.81 10.38
C GLY A 27 -7.22 -13.30 10.07
N ILE A 28 -7.89 -13.62 8.97
CA ILE A 28 -8.07 -15.02 8.51
C ILE A 28 -6.73 -15.67 8.19
N VAL A 29 -5.89 -15.00 7.39
CA VAL A 29 -4.60 -15.55 6.94
C VAL A 29 -3.63 -15.80 8.11
N LYS A 30 -3.67 -14.97 9.16
CA LYS A 30 -2.85 -15.14 10.36
C LYS A 30 -3.39 -16.19 11.33
N THR A 31 -4.65 -16.59 11.20
CA THR A 31 -5.29 -17.55 12.10
C THR A 31 -5.05 -18.97 11.60
N MET A 32 -4.60 -19.87 12.48
CA MET A 32 -4.46 -21.29 12.11
C MET A 32 -5.84 -21.94 11.89
N GLY A 33 -5.96 -22.70 10.80
CA GLY A 33 -7.17 -23.46 10.44
C GLY A 33 -7.83 -22.97 9.15
N LEU A 34 -8.95 -23.61 8.79
CA LEU A 34 -9.64 -23.40 7.50
C LEU A 34 -10.84 -22.44 7.57
N LYS A 35 -11.17 -21.93 8.76
CA LYS A 35 -12.34 -21.05 8.93
C LYS A 35 -12.10 -19.71 8.23
N GLY A 36 -13.05 -19.29 7.38
CA GLY A 36 -13.00 -18.00 6.66
C GLY A 36 -12.34 -18.06 5.29
N TRP A 37 -11.53 -19.09 5.00
CA TRP A 37 -10.82 -19.22 3.71
C TRP A 37 -11.73 -19.38 2.49
N LYS A 38 -12.98 -19.82 2.67
CA LYS A 38 -13.96 -19.99 1.59
C LYS A 38 -14.28 -18.72 0.81
N ASN A 39 -14.00 -17.55 1.38
CA ASN A 39 -14.25 -16.24 0.77
C ASN A 39 -12.95 -15.56 0.31
N ILE A 40 -11.81 -16.23 0.46
CA ILE A 40 -10.51 -15.71 0.03
C ILE A 40 -10.22 -16.29 -1.35
N THR A 41 -9.75 -15.44 -2.25
CA THR A 41 -9.18 -15.82 -3.54
C THR A 41 -7.68 -15.55 -3.53
N PHE A 42 -6.93 -16.26 -4.35
CA PHE A 42 -5.54 -15.93 -4.67
C PHE A 42 -5.51 -15.23 -6.03
N GLN A 43 -5.31 -13.92 -5.99
CA GLN A 43 -5.22 -13.02 -7.14
C GLN A 43 -3.79 -13.06 -7.67
N ILE A 44 -3.57 -13.80 -8.75
CA ILE A 44 -2.26 -14.06 -9.35
C ILE A 44 -1.85 -12.84 -10.18
N LEU A 45 -0.67 -12.32 -9.89
CA LEU A 45 -0.11 -11.10 -10.46
C LEU A 45 1.08 -11.36 -11.38
N ASP A 46 1.85 -12.43 -11.13
CA ASP A 46 3.06 -12.76 -11.91
C ASP A 46 3.52 -14.22 -11.70
N VAL A 47 4.53 -14.63 -12.48
CA VAL A 47 5.17 -15.96 -12.44
C VAL A 47 6.69 -15.80 -12.29
N PRO A 48 7.22 -15.69 -11.05
CA PRO A 48 8.66 -15.51 -10.83
C PRO A 48 9.54 -16.60 -11.45
N SER A 49 9.07 -17.85 -11.54
CA SER A 49 9.81 -18.96 -12.17
C SER A 49 10.04 -18.75 -13.67
N MET A 50 9.24 -17.90 -14.32
CA MET A 50 9.42 -17.47 -15.71
C MET A 50 10.13 -16.10 -15.80
N GLY A 51 10.87 -15.68 -14.77
CA GLY A 51 11.34 -14.30 -14.63
C GLY A 51 12.24 -13.76 -15.75
N ASN A 52 12.82 -14.63 -16.58
CA ASN A 52 13.60 -14.24 -17.76
C ASN A 52 12.75 -13.83 -18.96
N GLU A 53 11.49 -14.27 -19.01
CA GLU A 53 10.53 -13.93 -20.06
C GLU A 53 10.02 -12.48 -19.90
N PRO A 54 9.63 -11.80 -20.99
CA PRO A 54 8.93 -10.53 -20.91
C PRO A 54 7.59 -10.70 -20.18
N PHE A 55 7.10 -9.63 -19.55
CA PHE A 55 5.87 -9.66 -18.74
C PHE A 55 4.67 -10.22 -19.51
N GLU A 56 4.54 -9.89 -20.79
CA GLU A 56 3.48 -10.36 -21.67
C GLU A 56 3.51 -11.89 -21.84
N GLY A 57 4.71 -12.49 -21.97
CA GLY A 57 4.86 -13.94 -22.03
C GLY A 57 4.50 -14.62 -20.70
N ARG A 58 4.81 -13.98 -19.57
CA ARG A 58 4.41 -14.46 -18.24
C ARG A 58 2.89 -14.38 -18.04
N LEU A 59 2.27 -13.28 -18.48
CA LEU A 59 0.82 -13.09 -18.43
C LEU A 59 0.08 -14.09 -19.32
N GLN A 60 0.57 -14.32 -20.54
CA GLN A 60 0.00 -15.32 -21.44
C GLN A 60 0.02 -16.72 -20.80
N SER A 61 1.16 -17.12 -20.21
CA SER A 61 1.27 -18.38 -19.48
C SER A 61 0.27 -18.47 -18.31
N LEU A 62 0.05 -17.37 -17.58
CA LEU A 62 -0.99 -17.33 -16.54
C LEU A 62 -2.39 -17.53 -17.11
N GLN A 63 -2.72 -16.86 -18.21
CA GLN A 63 -4.03 -16.98 -18.85
C GLN A 63 -4.28 -18.39 -19.39
N GLU A 64 -3.27 -19.02 -20.01
CA GLU A 64 -3.37 -20.39 -20.52
C GLU A 64 -3.54 -21.43 -19.40
N ASN A 65 -2.87 -21.22 -18.26
CA ASN A 65 -2.87 -22.19 -17.16
C ASN A 65 -4.02 -22.01 -16.17
N PHE A 66 -4.40 -20.77 -15.86
CA PHE A 66 -5.36 -20.42 -14.81
C PHE A 66 -6.63 -19.72 -15.33
N GLY A 67 -6.59 -19.18 -16.55
CA GLY A 67 -7.77 -18.61 -17.21
C GLY A 67 -8.81 -19.67 -17.56
N GLN A 68 -9.90 -19.24 -18.18
CA GLN A 68 -11.01 -20.12 -18.54
C GLN A 68 -10.54 -21.26 -19.46
N GLY A 69 -10.77 -22.51 -19.04
CA GLY A 69 -10.34 -23.70 -19.79
C GLY A 69 -8.89 -24.13 -19.54
N GLY A 70 -8.14 -23.38 -18.71
CA GLY A 70 -6.79 -23.74 -18.30
C GLY A 70 -6.75 -24.92 -17.33
N LYS A 71 -5.59 -25.59 -17.28
CA LYS A 71 -5.37 -26.80 -16.47
C LYS A 71 -5.66 -26.59 -14.97
N TYR A 72 -5.34 -25.41 -14.45
CA TYR A 72 -5.48 -25.04 -13.04
C TYR A 72 -6.62 -24.04 -12.82
N HIS A 73 -7.56 -23.94 -13.78
CA HIS A 73 -8.71 -23.05 -13.66
C HIS A 73 -9.55 -23.39 -12.42
N SER A 74 -9.78 -22.39 -11.58
CA SER A 74 -10.60 -22.53 -10.37
C SER A 74 -11.16 -21.18 -9.94
N LYS A 75 -12.25 -21.17 -9.16
CA LYS A 75 -12.82 -19.93 -8.60
C LYS A 75 -11.90 -19.31 -7.53
N GLU A 76 -11.04 -20.12 -6.91
CA GLU A 76 -10.09 -19.66 -5.91
C GLU A 76 -8.83 -19.02 -6.51
N PHE A 77 -8.53 -19.27 -7.79
CA PHE A 77 -7.34 -18.77 -8.48
C PHE A 77 -7.74 -17.83 -9.60
N VAL A 78 -7.43 -16.55 -9.44
CA VAL A 78 -7.87 -15.51 -10.37
C VAL A 78 -6.65 -14.82 -10.93
N VAL A 79 -6.46 -14.83 -12.25
CA VAL A 79 -5.44 -14.01 -12.91
C VAL A 79 -5.96 -12.58 -12.92
N VAL A 80 -5.19 -11.64 -12.38
CA VAL A 80 -5.60 -10.24 -12.33
C VAL A 80 -5.55 -9.63 -13.73
N ASP A 81 -6.68 -9.03 -14.14
CA ASP A 81 -6.83 -8.39 -15.43
C ASP A 81 -5.73 -7.34 -15.67
N GLN A 82 -5.22 -7.32 -16.91
CA GLN A 82 -4.21 -6.36 -17.36
C GLN A 82 -4.75 -5.63 -18.57
N THR A 83 -4.71 -4.29 -18.51
CA THR A 83 -5.10 -3.43 -19.63
C THR A 83 -3.88 -2.65 -20.09
N SER A 84 -3.59 -2.72 -21.39
CA SER A 84 -2.54 -1.87 -21.98
C SER A 84 -3.00 -0.42 -21.96
N ALA A 85 -2.12 0.48 -21.52
CA ALA A 85 -2.44 1.89 -21.42
C ALA A 85 -1.26 2.76 -21.85
N GLU A 86 -1.59 3.89 -22.46
CA GLU A 86 -0.65 4.98 -22.71
C GLU A 86 -0.68 5.99 -21.56
N SER A 87 0.35 6.84 -21.47
CA SER A 87 0.62 7.70 -20.30
C SER A 87 -0.56 8.55 -19.83
N TYR A 88 -1.40 9.06 -20.75
CA TYR A 88 -2.54 9.92 -20.40
C TYR A 88 -3.75 9.12 -19.89
N HIS A 89 -4.01 7.94 -20.47
CA HIS A 89 -5.10 7.05 -20.04
C HIS A 89 -4.97 6.58 -18.60
N VAL A 90 -3.73 6.46 -18.10
CA VAL A 90 -3.46 5.99 -16.73
C VAL A 90 -4.10 6.88 -15.67
N PHE A 91 -4.12 8.20 -15.88
CA PHE A 91 -4.70 9.12 -14.90
C PHE A 91 -6.23 9.09 -14.90
N ASP A 92 -6.86 8.83 -16.04
CA ASP A 92 -8.31 8.71 -16.11
C ASP A 92 -8.78 7.38 -15.52
N MET A 93 -8.09 6.27 -15.81
CA MET A 93 -8.31 5.00 -15.11
C MET A 93 -8.11 5.14 -13.60
N PHE A 94 -7.11 5.92 -13.17
CA PHE A 94 -6.85 6.15 -11.76
C PHE A 94 -7.99 6.92 -11.09
N LYS A 95 -8.57 7.94 -11.76
CA LYS A 95 -9.75 8.67 -11.25
C LYS A 95 -10.97 7.76 -11.12
N GLU A 96 -11.18 6.84 -12.07
CA GLU A 96 -12.29 5.88 -11.99
C GLU A 96 -12.13 4.92 -10.79
N VAL A 97 -10.93 4.37 -10.63
CA VAL A 97 -10.56 3.52 -9.49
C VAL A 97 -10.72 4.28 -8.16
N GLU A 98 -10.30 5.54 -8.12
CA GLU A 98 -10.48 6.41 -6.94
C GLU A 98 -11.96 6.69 -6.65
N ALA A 99 -12.77 6.98 -7.67
CA ALA A 99 -14.20 7.22 -7.54
C ALA A 99 -14.96 5.99 -7.00
N HIS A 100 -14.50 4.78 -7.34
CA HIS A 100 -15.02 3.54 -6.78
C HIS A 100 -14.45 3.19 -5.40
N GLY A 101 -13.59 4.04 -4.82
CA GLY A 101 -13.00 3.83 -3.51
C GLY A 101 -11.95 2.73 -3.47
N GLU A 102 -11.37 2.38 -4.61
CA GLU A 102 -10.37 1.33 -4.71
C GLU A 102 -8.99 1.84 -4.31
N GLU A 103 -8.05 0.93 -4.05
CA GLU A 103 -6.74 1.26 -3.48
C GLU A 103 -5.87 2.09 -4.43
N GLY A 104 -5.89 1.76 -5.71
CA GLY A 104 -5.10 2.41 -6.75
C GLY A 104 -4.78 1.47 -7.91
N LEU A 105 -3.78 1.84 -8.72
CA LEU A 105 -3.32 1.08 -9.89
C LEU A 105 -1.92 0.53 -9.67
N MET A 106 -1.65 -0.63 -10.27
CA MET A 106 -0.31 -1.17 -10.46
C MET A 106 0.06 -1.04 -11.93
N LEU A 107 1.23 -0.46 -12.22
CA LEU A 107 1.75 -0.30 -13.57
C LEU A 107 2.94 -1.22 -13.77
N ARG A 108 2.91 -1.98 -14.87
CA ARG A 108 4.02 -2.82 -15.29
C ARG A 108 4.58 -2.31 -16.60
N LYS A 109 5.92 -2.22 -16.69
CA LYS A 109 6.60 -1.80 -17.92
C LYS A 109 6.51 -2.93 -18.96
N PRO A 110 6.05 -2.66 -20.19
CA PRO A 110 6.04 -3.65 -21.26
C PRO A 110 7.43 -4.25 -21.53
N GLY A 111 7.49 -5.54 -21.82
CA GLY A 111 8.73 -6.27 -22.08
C GLY A 111 9.68 -6.40 -20.87
N SER A 112 9.26 -6.01 -19.66
CA SER A 112 10.11 -6.12 -18.47
C SER A 112 10.24 -7.56 -17.97
N LYS A 113 11.45 -7.89 -17.50
CA LYS A 113 11.72 -9.13 -16.75
C LYS A 113 11.21 -9.02 -15.32
N TYR A 114 11.02 -10.16 -14.66
CA TYR A 114 10.65 -10.18 -13.25
C TYR A 114 11.82 -9.70 -12.37
N GLU A 115 11.52 -8.86 -11.38
CA GLU A 115 12.50 -8.39 -10.40
C GLU A 115 11.96 -8.59 -8.99
N GLY A 116 12.54 -9.51 -8.23
CA GLY A 116 12.17 -9.78 -6.82
C GLY A 116 12.64 -8.70 -5.83
N ARG A 117 12.68 -7.44 -6.25
CA ARG A 117 13.15 -6.28 -5.50
C ARG A 117 12.37 -5.04 -5.94
N ARG A 118 12.54 -3.93 -5.22
CA ARG A 118 12.02 -2.64 -5.68
C ARG A 118 12.63 -2.31 -7.05
N SER A 119 11.77 -2.09 -8.04
CA SER A 119 12.17 -1.77 -9.41
C SER A 119 11.36 -0.59 -9.96
N SER A 120 11.90 0.05 -10.99
CA SER A 120 11.19 1.03 -11.82
C SER A 120 10.27 0.37 -12.86
N THR A 121 10.31 -0.96 -13.02
CA THR A 121 9.46 -1.72 -13.95
C THR A 121 8.09 -2.09 -13.36
N LEU A 122 7.91 -1.92 -12.05
CA LEU A 122 6.66 -2.13 -11.32
C LEU A 122 6.38 -0.90 -10.45
N LEU A 123 5.43 -0.07 -10.88
CA LEU A 123 5.05 1.15 -10.18
C LEU A 123 3.65 1.02 -9.58
N LYS A 124 3.36 1.85 -8.59
CA LYS A 124 2.04 1.96 -7.96
C LYS A 124 1.57 3.40 -7.99
N ILE A 125 0.31 3.59 -8.33
CA ILE A 125 -0.37 4.88 -8.25
C ILE A 125 -1.47 4.74 -7.21
N LYS A 126 -1.44 5.58 -6.18
CA LYS A 126 -2.40 5.60 -5.08
C LYS A 126 -2.72 7.04 -4.71
N PRO A 127 -3.92 7.31 -4.20
CA PRO A 127 -4.27 8.66 -3.76
C PRO A 127 -3.49 9.01 -2.51
N PHE A 128 -3.24 10.30 -2.35
CA PHE A 128 -2.66 10.88 -1.15
C PHE A 128 -3.57 11.97 -0.63
N PHE A 129 -3.67 12.05 0.69
CA PHE A 129 -4.38 13.08 1.41
C PHE A 129 -3.37 13.90 2.19
N ASP A 130 -3.52 15.22 2.14
CA ASP A 130 -2.78 16.15 2.96
C ASP A 130 -3.72 16.68 4.05
N ALA A 131 -3.26 16.65 5.29
CA ALA A 131 -3.95 17.19 6.45
C ALA A 131 -2.96 17.93 7.34
N GLU A 132 -3.49 18.61 8.34
CA GLU A 132 -2.70 19.36 9.30
C GLU A 132 -2.76 18.73 10.68
N ALA A 133 -1.68 18.85 11.44
CA ALA A 133 -1.64 18.43 12.83
C ALA A 133 -0.75 19.36 13.66
N GLU A 134 -1.11 19.52 14.94
CA GLU A 134 -0.29 20.26 15.91
C GLU A 134 0.81 19.36 16.46
N VAL A 135 2.05 19.85 16.49
CA VAL A 135 3.17 19.16 17.14
C VAL A 135 3.00 19.25 18.66
N THR A 136 2.86 18.10 19.31
CA THR A 136 2.70 18.00 20.79
C THR A 136 3.95 17.50 21.51
N GLY A 137 4.98 17.09 20.76
CA GLY A 137 6.26 16.67 21.32
C GLY A 137 7.11 15.89 20.32
N TYR A 138 8.11 15.18 20.83
CA TYR A 138 9.11 14.50 20.00
C TYR A 138 9.29 13.04 20.44
N VAL A 139 9.62 12.18 19.48
CA VAL A 139 10.12 10.83 19.72
C VAL A 139 11.64 10.87 19.59
N PRO A 140 12.42 10.44 20.59
CA PRO A 140 13.87 10.44 20.52
C PRO A 140 14.37 9.43 19.49
N GLY A 141 15.35 9.87 18.69
CA GLY A 141 16.04 9.08 17.68
C GLY A 141 16.78 7.87 18.25
N LYS A 142 16.75 6.76 17.51
CA LYS A 142 17.51 5.55 17.77
C LYS A 142 18.41 5.22 16.58
N GLY A 143 19.46 4.44 16.80
CA GLY A 143 20.38 4.02 15.74
C GLY A 143 21.01 5.22 15.03
N LYS A 144 20.80 5.35 13.71
CA LYS A 144 21.35 6.46 12.91
C LYS A 144 20.87 7.85 13.35
N HIS A 145 19.77 7.94 14.10
CA HIS A 145 19.19 9.21 14.57
C HIS A 145 19.46 9.49 16.06
N THR A 146 20.32 8.70 16.72
CA THR A 146 20.66 8.91 18.14
C THR A 146 21.11 10.36 18.40
N GLY A 147 20.53 11.00 19.41
CA GLY A 147 20.80 12.41 19.75
C GLY A 147 19.98 13.44 18.93
N SER A 148 19.06 12.98 18.08
CA SER A 148 18.16 13.84 17.30
C SER A 148 16.70 13.37 17.40
N THR A 149 15.77 14.07 16.74
CA THR A 149 14.35 13.70 16.69
C THR A 149 14.09 12.61 15.65
N ASP A 150 13.49 11.49 16.07
CA ASP A 150 13.06 10.40 15.17
C ASP A 150 11.73 10.73 14.47
N ALA A 151 10.80 11.30 15.24
CA ALA A 151 9.47 11.61 14.79
C ALA A 151 8.87 12.75 15.61
N LEU A 152 7.96 13.49 15.01
CA LEU A 152 7.11 14.46 15.69
C LEU A 152 5.90 13.72 16.25
N LYS A 153 5.63 13.89 17.56
CA LYS A 153 4.33 13.52 18.12
C LYS A 153 3.35 14.62 17.73
N CYS A 154 2.24 14.22 17.13
CA CYS A 154 1.29 15.15 16.54
C CYS A 154 -0.13 14.84 17.02
N LYS A 155 -0.99 15.86 17.01
CA LYS A 155 -2.41 15.76 17.30
C LYS A 155 -3.22 16.34 16.15
N MET A 156 -4.13 15.54 15.62
CA MET A 156 -5.08 15.91 14.57
C MET A 156 -6.16 16.88 15.08
N ALA A 157 -6.91 17.50 14.18
CA ALA A 157 -8.06 18.33 14.54
C ALA A 157 -9.15 17.53 15.26
N SER A 158 -9.37 16.28 14.83
CA SER A 158 -10.21 15.27 15.53
C SER A 158 -9.74 14.89 16.93
N GLY A 159 -8.55 15.34 17.35
CA GLY A 159 -7.96 15.06 18.65
C GLY A 159 -7.15 13.75 18.74
N LYS A 160 -7.09 12.98 17.65
CA LYS A 160 -6.29 11.75 17.58
C LYS A 160 -4.80 12.05 17.59
N ALA A 161 -4.05 11.28 18.38
CA ALA A 161 -2.60 11.39 18.48
C ALA A 161 -1.90 10.36 17.59
N PHE A 162 -0.83 10.78 16.93
CA PHE A 162 -0.02 9.92 16.06
C PHE A 162 1.42 10.45 15.96
N ALA A 163 2.29 9.75 15.25
CA ALA A 163 3.68 10.15 15.05
C ALA A 163 4.02 10.29 13.56
N VAL A 164 4.76 11.35 13.23
CA VAL A 164 5.26 11.63 11.86
C VAL A 164 6.77 11.49 11.87
N GLY A 165 7.27 10.35 11.38
CA GLY A 165 8.70 10.02 11.34
C GLY A 165 9.35 10.09 9.96
N SER A 166 8.55 10.13 8.89
CA SER A 166 9.02 10.20 7.50
C SER A 166 8.97 11.64 6.99
N GLY A 167 9.79 11.98 5.98
CA GLY A 167 9.79 13.32 5.35
C GLY A 167 10.65 14.38 6.04
N LEU A 168 11.07 14.15 7.29
CA LEU A 168 11.99 15.04 8.00
C LEU A 168 13.42 14.91 7.45
N SER A 169 13.99 16.04 7.03
CA SER A 169 15.43 16.17 6.73
C SER A 169 16.29 16.05 8.00
N ASP A 170 17.57 15.71 7.87
CA ASP A 170 18.47 15.64 9.02
C ASP A 170 18.58 16.98 9.77
N ARG A 171 18.50 18.11 9.05
CA ARG A 171 18.42 19.45 9.65
C ARG A 171 17.17 19.62 10.51
N GLN A 172 16.01 19.18 10.03
CA GLN A 172 14.76 19.21 10.81
C GLN A 172 14.81 18.21 11.96
N ARG A 173 15.53 17.09 11.87
CA ARG A 173 15.69 16.18 13.02
C ARG A 173 16.53 16.80 14.14
N ALA A 174 17.57 17.55 13.77
CA ALA A 174 18.41 18.28 14.70
C ALA A 174 17.70 19.52 15.29
N ARG A 175 16.82 20.15 14.50
CA ARG A 175 16.04 21.33 14.89
C ARG A 175 14.58 21.13 14.44
N PRO A 176 13.79 20.35 15.19
CA PRO A 176 12.43 20.01 14.79
C PRO A 176 11.49 21.22 14.83
N PRO A 177 10.39 21.19 14.05
CA PRO A 177 9.26 22.08 14.26
C PRO A 177 8.88 22.11 15.74
N LYS A 178 8.61 23.30 16.28
CA LYS A 178 8.41 23.49 17.72
C LYS A 178 7.09 22.85 18.16
N VAL A 179 6.99 22.51 19.44
CA VAL A 179 5.70 22.19 20.06
C VAL A 179 4.75 23.38 19.88
N GLY A 180 3.51 23.10 19.46
CA GLY A 180 2.49 24.08 19.09
C GLY A 180 2.51 24.48 17.61
N THR A 181 3.54 24.12 16.83
CA THR A 181 3.57 24.37 15.39
C THR A 181 2.54 23.48 14.68
N ILE A 182 1.79 24.06 13.75
CA ILE A 182 0.96 23.30 12.81
C ILE A 182 1.84 22.83 11.65
N ILE A 183 1.78 21.52 11.38
CA ILE A 183 2.50 20.90 10.26
C ILE A 183 1.51 20.34 9.26
N VAL A 184 1.89 20.32 7.99
CA VAL A 184 1.20 19.56 6.95
C VAL A 184 1.83 18.18 6.86
N TYR A 185 1.01 17.15 6.90
CA TYR A 185 1.42 15.76 6.71
C TYR A 185 0.60 15.09 5.62
N ARG A 186 1.24 14.14 4.93
CA ARG A 186 0.67 13.36 3.84
C ARG A 186 0.49 11.91 4.25
N PHE A 187 -0.64 11.33 3.89
CA PHE A 187 -1.00 9.94 4.16
C PHE A 187 -1.89 9.37 3.04
N GLN A 188 -2.28 8.10 3.13
CA GLN A 188 -3.07 7.43 2.06
C GLN A 188 -4.42 6.92 2.55
N GLU A 189 -4.53 6.59 3.83
CA GLU A 189 -5.73 6.02 4.43
C GLU A 189 -5.76 6.32 5.93
N LEU A 190 -6.94 6.25 6.54
CA LEU A 190 -7.10 6.26 7.99
C LEU A 190 -7.33 4.81 8.45
N THR A 191 -6.82 4.46 9.62
CA THR A 191 -7.23 3.21 10.27
C THR A 191 -8.69 3.29 10.72
N LYS A 192 -9.30 2.15 11.10
CA LYS A 192 -10.63 2.12 11.76
C LYS A 192 -10.75 3.08 12.94
N ASP A 193 -9.65 3.29 13.67
CA ASP A 193 -9.59 4.19 14.81
C ASP A 193 -9.40 5.67 14.42
N GLY A 194 -9.33 5.96 13.11
CA GLY A 194 -9.16 7.30 12.55
C GLY A 194 -7.72 7.79 12.55
N VAL A 195 -6.73 6.89 12.63
CA VAL A 195 -5.31 7.28 12.67
C VAL A 195 -4.71 7.26 11.25
N PRO A 196 -3.97 8.29 10.82
CA PRO A 196 -3.33 8.31 9.51
C PRO A 196 -2.33 7.19 9.32
N SER A 197 -2.42 6.52 8.18
CA SER A 197 -1.55 5.45 7.74
C SER A 197 -1.09 5.70 6.30
N ALA A 198 0.12 5.26 5.99
CA ALA A 198 0.57 5.08 4.62
C ALA A 198 0.70 3.58 4.37
N SER A 199 0.37 3.09 3.18
CA SER A 199 0.51 1.67 2.88
C SER A 199 1.94 1.37 2.39
N PHE A 200 2.66 0.49 3.07
CA PHE A 200 3.69 -0.33 2.40
C PHE A 200 3.04 -1.63 1.96
N GLN A 201 3.27 -2.02 0.71
CA GLN A 201 2.67 -3.24 0.16
C GLN A 201 3.27 -4.47 0.83
N TYR A 202 2.41 -5.43 1.14
CA TYR A 202 2.78 -6.80 1.45
C TYR A 202 3.32 -7.45 0.17
N SER A 203 4.57 -7.90 0.20
CA SER A 203 5.00 -9.02 -0.63
C SER A 203 5.22 -10.17 0.34
N LEU A 204 4.80 -11.39 -0.03
CA LEU A 204 5.03 -12.63 0.73
C LEU A 204 6.50 -12.83 1.15
N SER A 205 7.43 -12.06 0.56
CA SER A 205 8.86 -12.05 0.87
C SER A 205 9.34 -11.05 1.94
N LEU A 206 8.54 -10.07 2.40
CA LEU A 206 9.10 -8.88 3.06
C LEU A 206 8.61 -8.51 4.46
N GLY A 207 7.64 -9.21 5.05
CA GLY A 207 7.19 -8.93 6.42
C GLY A 207 6.53 -7.55 6.59
N VAL A 208 5.76 -7.38 7.67
CA VAL A 208 4.86 -6.23 7.83
C VAL A 208 5.60 -5.00 8.35
N ARG A 209 5.41 -3.86 7.67
CA ARG A 209 5.48 -2.52 8.29
C ARG A 209 4.32 -1.69 7.74
N THR A 210 3.40 -1.25 8.59
CA THR A 210 2.46 -0.17 8.23
C THR A 210 3.30 1.08 7.93
N GLY A 211 3.06 1.73 6.81
CA GLY A 211 3.77 2.96 6.46
C GLY A 211 3.35 4.11 7.33
N ALA A 212 4.30 4.98 7.64
CA ALA A 212 4.07 6.15 8.46
C ALA A 212 3.64 7.35 7.58
N PRO A 213 2.77 8.22 8.10
CA PRO A 213 2.54 9.54 7.52
C PRO A 213 3.85 10.29 7.29
N THR A 214 3.86 11.14 6.27
CA THR A 214 5.06 11.85 5.81
C THR A 214 4.92 13.34 6.08
N PHE A 215 5.89 13.93 6.76
CA PHE A 215 6.00 15.38 6.93
C PHE A 215 6.17 16.04 5.56
N VAL A 216 5.34 17.05 5.27
CA VAL A 216 5.41 17.84 4.04
C VAL A 216 6.04 19.20 4.32
N GLY A 217 5.60 19.88 5.38
CA GLY A 217 6.05 21.22 5.72
C GLY A 217 5.43 21.78 6.99
N GLU A 218 5.86 22.96 7.40
CA GLU A 218 5.20 23.76 8.44
C GLU A 218 4.13 24.65 7.80
N ALA A 219 2.95 24.73 8.39
CA ALA A 219 1.90 25.65 7.99
C ALA A 219 2.08 26.96 8.78
N ALA A 220 3.00 27.81 8.31
CA ALA A 220 3.48 28.98 9.07
C ALA A 220 2.39 30.00 9.45
N ASP A 221 1.30 30.05 8.68
CA ASP A 221 0.21 31.00 8.87
C ASP A 221 -1.01 30.39 9.63
N GLU A 222 -0.95 29.11 9.98
CA GLU A 222 -2.05 28.40 10.60
C GLU A 222 -1.85 28.25 12.11
N ILE A 223 -2.92 28.54 12.86
CA ILE A 223 -2.96 28.41 14.32
C ILE A 223 -3.83 27.24 14.79
N VAL A 224 -4.61 26.64 13.88
CA VAL A 224 -5.52 25.53 14.15
C VAL A 224 -5.38 24.50 13.04
N ALA A 225 -5.15 23.25 13.41
CA ALA A 225 -5.07 22.15 12.46
C ALA A 225 -6.44 21.84 11.82
N LYS A 226 -6.41 21.45 10.54
CA LYS A 226 -7.54 20.94 9.77
C LYS A 226 -7.31 19.49 9.34
N ASP A 227 -8.29 18.62 9.58
CA ASP A 227 -8.27 17.24 9.07
C ASP A 227 -8.65 17.22 7.58
N ALA A 228 -8.09 16.28 6.82
CA ALA A 228 -8.48 16.04 5.44
C ALA A 228 -9.89 15.44 5.36
N ASP A 229 -10.61 15.76 4.29
CA ASP A 229 -11.83 15.04 3.92
C ASP A 229 -11.45 13.69 3.27
N VAL A 230 -11.55 12.62 4.07
CA VAL A 230 -11.16 11.26 3.66
C VAL A 230 -12.42 10.42 3.42
N PRO A 231 -12.61 9.88 2.20
CA PRO A 231 -13.79 9.07 1.89
C PRO A 231 -13.85 7.80 2.75
N ALA A 232 -15.05 7.30 3.01
CA ALA A 232 -15.27 6.14 3.88
C ALA A 232 -14.51 4.89 3.40
N SER A 233 -14.33 4.73 2.09
CA SER A 233 -13.55 3.65 1.47
C SER A 233 -12.07 3.66 1.85
N LYS A 234 -11.54 4.78 2.34
CA LYS A 234 -10.16 4.96 2.79
C LYS A 234 -10.03 4.92 4.32
N LYS A 235 -11.03 4.36 5.02
CA LYS A 235 -11.00 4.09 6.47
C LYS A 235 -10.96 2.57 6.70
N VAL A 236 -9.78 2.01 6.98
CA VAL A 236 -9.47 0.56 6.92
C VAL A 236 -9.01 -0.08 8.22
#